data_AF-A0A3G2S542-F1
#
_entry.id   AF-A0A3G2S542-F1
#
_cell.length_a   1.000
_cell.length_b   1.000
_cell.length_c   1.000
_cell.angle_alpha   90.00
_cell.angle_beta   90.00
_cell.angle_gamma   90.00
#
_symmetry.space_group_name_H-M   'P 1'
#
loop_
_entity.id
_entity.type
_entity.pdbx_description
1 polymer ?
#
loop_
_entity_poly.entity_id
_entity_poly.type
_entity_poly.pdbx_seq_one_letter_code
_entity_poly.pdbx_strand_id
1 'polypeptide(L)'
;MAAAEALQSILLRLCVLCSTSLQTIQTSPTETIDRETSRQDGRALSEKLYQDLLILNQQVRKEATALSLAMRPSSREMHDDADPLDGLDEKSIEAASHLLQSLATDAVPKLVFLANLAQKNQRVYDTTDAVANDTSLQEAREMGAHIVLGENAMGKHVVSASVGSLFANDVRRYTADVIETIGLLCQSFMNVRTRTVLARAQEKRGEQSESPTPPSRQASLALTKKLWTLCDAAEGDKTHTPAYIARLPRNNYEALYKLARQHELVMRDGVTELEESLENDSLDSPQPPSDDVEDMWERHVQLSEEEKKAVRNVLDLVRSGIALLKQAMSAAAAAKDVDLDRVAELMEELASTQDDLIASVLYEEETDEGLGEVAQAYVDACEALHECVDTSSGMDAIEAAWHSLSL
;
A
#
# COMPACT_ATOMS: atom_id res chain seq x y z
N MET A 1 -23.75 -12.57 34.72
CA MET A 1 -24.63 -12.77 33.54
C MET A 1 -24.92 -11.46 32.82
N ALA A 2 -25.66 -10.50 33.39
CA ALA A 2 -26.00 -9.25 32.69
C ALA A 2 -24.78 -8.42 32.20
N ALA A 3 -23.71 -8.33 33.00
CA ALA A 3 -22.49 -7.61 32.61
C ALA A 3 -21.72 -8.28 31.47
N ALA A 4 -21.68 -9.63 31.44
CA ALA A 4 -21.03 -10.38 30.37
C ALA A 4 -21.82 -10.30 29.05
N GLU A 5 -23.15 -10.32 29.11
CA GLU A 5 -24.01 -10.09 27.95
C GLU A 5 -23.86 -8.66 27.40
N ALA A 6 -23.76 -7.66 28.28
CA ALA A 6 -23.48 -6.29 27.89
C ALA A 6 -22.12 -6.15 27.18
N LEU A 7 -21.07 -6.81 27.70
CA LEU A 7 -19.75 -6.85 27.07
C LEU A 7 -19.79 -7.49 25.67
N GLN A 8 -20.49 -8.62 25.51
CA GLN A 8 -20.71 -9.25 24.20
C GLN A 8 -21.45 -8.31 23.22
N SER A 9 -22.41 -7.51 23.71
CA SER A 9 -23.08 -6.50 22.88
C SER A 9 -22.13 -5.38 22.43
N ILE A 10 -21.24 -4.92 23.32
CA ILE A 10 -20.23 -3.90 22.99
C ILE A 10 -19.25 -4.44 21.94
N LEU A 11 -18.73 -5.67 22.12
CA LEU A 11 -17.86 -6.34 21.15
C LEU A 11 -18.53 -6.41 19.77
N LEU A 12 -19.81 -6.82 19.71
CA LEU A 12 -20.55 -6.93 18.46
C LEU A 12 -20.69 -5.57 17.77
N ARG A 13 -21.04 -4.52 18.51
CA ARG A 13 -21.16 -3.15 17.96
C ARG A 13 -19.83 -2.65 17.41
N LEU A 14 -18.73 -2.89 18.11
CA LEU A 14 -17.40 -2.49 17.64
C LEU A 14 -17.00 -3.25 16.37
N CYS A 15 -17.22 -4.57 16.28
CA CYS A 15 -16.96 -5.30 15.03
C CYS A 15 -17.81 -4.79 13.87
N VAL A 16 -19.09 -4.48 14.10
CA VAL A 16 -19.96 -3.89 13.08
C VAL A 16 -19.42 -2.53 12.64
N LEU A 17 -18.97 -1.68 13.58
CA LEU A 17 -18.34 -0.39 13.30
C LEU A 17 -17.05 -0.56 12.48
N CYS A 18 -16.18 -1.50 12.83
CA CYS A 18 -14.97 -1.81 12.07
C CYS A 18 -15.31 -2.19 10.63
N SER A 19 -16.25 -3.12 10.40
CA SER A 19 -16.69 -3.49 9.05
C SER A 19 -17.24 -2.29 8.27
N THR A 20 -18.13 -1.48 8.85
CA THR A 20 -18.66 -0.29 8.17
C THR A 20 -17.59 0.76 7.89
N SER A 21 -16.62 0.88 8.79
CA SER A 21 -15.48 1.79 8.65
C SER A 21 -14.58 1.37 7.48
N LEU A 22 -14.27 0.07 7.37
CA LEU A 22 -13.50 -0.47 6.25
C LEU A 22 -14.21 -0.22 4.91
N GLN A 23 -15.53 -0.46 4.85
CA GLN A 23 -16.31 -0.16 3.64
C GLN A 23 -16.27 1.33 3.28
N THR A 24 -16.33 2.22 4.28
CA THR A 24 -16.26 3.67 4.07
C THR A 24 -14.89 4.11 3.56
N ILE A 25 -13.82 3.53 4.08
CA ILE A 25 -12.45 3.86 3.68
C ILE A 25 -12.11 3.32 2.28
N GLN A 26 -12.80 2.27 1.83
CA GLN A 26 -12.58 1.62 0.53
C GLN A 26 -13.30 2.31 -0.65
N THR A 27 -14.20 3.27 -0.41
CA THR A 27 -14.86 3.97 -1.51
C THR A 27 -13.86 4.78 -2.34
N SER A 28 -14.03 4.76 -3.68
CA SER A 28 -13.14 5.47 -4.60
C SER A 28 -12.98 6.94 -4.21
N PRO A 29 -11.76 7.49 -4.26
CA PRO A 29 -11.50 8.86 -3.87
C PRO A 29 -12.27 9.81 -4.79
N THR A 30 -12.88 10.85 -4.19
CA THR A 30 -13.42 11.98 -4.93
C THR A 30 -12.36 13.06 -4.97
N GLU A 31 -12.02 13.54 -6.16
CA GLU A 31 -11.07 14.62 -6.33
C GLU A 31 -11.60 15.90 -5.67
N THR A 32 -10.73 16.61 -4.96
CA THR A 32 -11.13 17.86 -4.32
C THR A 32 -10.98 19.01 -5.30
N ILE A 33 -12.12 19.56 -5.73
CA ILE A 33 -12.19 20.78 -6.52
C ILE A 33 -12.61 21.91 -5.58
N ASP A 34 -11.64 22.66 -5.06
CA ASP A 34 -11.94 23.76 -4.14
C ASP A 34 -10.81 24.79 -4.07
N ARG A 35 -11.19 26.06 -4.23
CA ARG A 35 -10.27 27.20 -4.26
C ARG A 35 -9.66 27.55 -2.90
N GLU A 36 -10.34 27.24 -1.80
CA GLU A 36 -9.78 27.46 -0.47
C GLU A 36 -8.76 26.38 -0.14
N THR A 37 -9.10 25.13 -0.44
CA THR A 37 -8.20 23.98 -0.26
C THR A 37 -6.96 24.09 -1.17
N SER A 38 -7.10 24.60 -2.41
CA SER A 38 -5.97 24.82 -3.32
C SER A 38 -4.93 25.83 -2.83
N ARG A 39 -5.27 26.64 -1.81
CA ARG A 39 -4.34 27.60 -1.17
C ARG A 39 -3.65 27.03 0.08
N GLN A 40 -4.03 25.83 0.51
CA GLN A 40 -3.43 25.18 1.67
C GLN A 40 -2.10 24.51 1.30
N ASP A 41 -1.30 24.21 2.31
CA ASP A 41 -0.04 23.49 2.16
C ASP A 41 -0.27 21.99 2.40
N GLY A 42 -0.23 21.21 1.32
CA GLY A 42 -0.40 19.75 1.37
C GLY A 42 0.72 19.06 2.13
N ARG A 43 1.93 19.63 2.17
CA ARG A 43 3.04 19.11 2.96
C ARG A 43 2.81 19.32 4.45
N ALA A 44 2.31 20.48 4.84
CA ALA A 44 1.94 20.74 6.23
C ALA A 44 0.80 19.82 6.68
N LEU A 45 -0.17 19.54 5.80
CA LEU A 45 -1.26 18.61 6.08
C LEU A 45 -0.75 17.17 6.22
N SER A 46 0.09 16.67 5.31
CA SER A 46 0.64 15.30 5.40
C SER A 46 1.47 15.08 6.66
N GLU A 47 2.31 16.04 7.06
CA GLU A 47 3.05 15.96 8.33
C GLU A 47 2.10 15.92 9.53
N LYS A 48 1.06 16.76 9.53
CA LYS A 48 0.06 16.73 10.61
C LYS A 48 -0.67 15.39 10.69
N LEU A 49 -1.12 14.88 9.55
CA LEU A 49 -1.77 13.56 9.45
C LEU A 49 -0.87 12.45 9.99
N TYR A 50 0.42 12.47 9.61
CA TYR A 50 1.42 11.53 10.12
C TYR A 50 1.55 11.59 11.64
N GLN A 51 1.71 12.79 12.23
CA GLN A 51 1.83 12.95 13.68
C GLN A 51 0.56 12.51 14.42
N ASP A 52 -0.62 12.87 13.91
CA ASP A 52 -1.90 12.47 14.49
C ASP A 52 -2.08 10.94 14.45
N LEU A 53 -1.65 10.27 13.37
CA LEU A 53 -1.64 8.80 13.28
C LEU A 53 -0.70 8.17 14.31
N LEU A 54 0.51 8.71 14.52
CA LEU A 54 1.43 8.18 15.53
C LEU A 54 0.87 8.28 16.95
N ILE A 55 0.20 9.40 17.28
CA ILE A 55 -0.47 9.57 18.57
C ILE A 55 -1.58 8.53 18.75
N LEU A 56 -2.38 8.30 17.71
CA LEU A 56 -3.43 7.26 17.74
C LEU A 56 -2.83 5.85 17.86
N ASN A 57 -1.70 5.57 17.22
CA ASN A 57 -1.04 4.26 17.32
C ASN A 57 -0.60 3.97 18.76
N GLN A 58 -0.09 4.97 19.47
CA GLN A 58 0.24 4.84 20.89
C GLN A 58 -1.01 4.57 21.75
N GLN A 59 -2.13 5.25 21.45
CA GLN A 59 -3.40 5.01 22.13
C GLN A 59 -3.91 3.59 21.87
N VAL A 60 -3.95 3.16 20.60
CA VAL A 60 -4.40 1.82 20.19
C VAL A 60 -3.55 0.73 20.82
N ARG A 61 -2.20 0.86 20.82
CA ARG A 61 -1.31 -0.09 21.51
C ARG A 61 -1.63 -0.20 22.99
N LYS A 62 -1.78 0.94 23.67
CA LYS A 62 -2.09 0.99 25.11
C LYS A 62 -3.45 0.35 25.42
N GLU A 63 -4.47 0.67 24.63
CA GLU A 63 -5.82 0.15 24.82
C GLU A 63 -5.89 -1.35 24.51
N ALA A 64 -5.24 -1.81 23.45
CA ALA A 64 -5.18 -3.23 23.10
C ALA A 64 -4.43 -4.07 24.15
N THR A 65 -3.30 -3.57 24.66
CA THR A 65 -2.59 -4.24 25.76
C THR A 65 -3.42 -4.27 27.03
N ALA A 66 -4.04 -3.15 27.40
CA ALA A 66 -4.92 -3.08 28.57
C ALA A 66 -6.13 -4.01 28.41
N LEU A 67 -6.69 -4.12 27.20
CA LEU A 67 -7.81 -5.01 26.91
C LEU A 67 -7.39 -6.48 27.06
N SER A 68 -6.26 -6.88 26.49
CA SER A 68 -5.74 -8.24 26.63
C SER A 68 -5.37 -8.61 28.06
N LEU A 69 -5.01 -7.63 28.89
CA LEU A 69 -4.82 -7.83 30.33
C LEU A 69 -6.16 -7.94 31.09
N ALA A 70 -7.14 -7.10 30.75
CA ALA A 70 -8.47 -7.14 31.36
C ALA A 70 -9.20 -8.44 31.00
N MET A 71 -9.02 -8.96 29.78
CA MET A 71 -9.64 -10.21 29.32
C MET A 71 -8.90 -11.47 29.80
N ARG A 72 -8.08 -11.37 30.86
CA ARG A 72 -7.37 -12.48 31.48
C ARG A 72 -8.25 -13.17 32.55
N PRO A 73 -8.57 -14.46 32.41
CA PRO A 73 -9.28 -15.20 33.46
C PRO A 73 -8.49 -15.24 34.77
N SER A 74 -9.22 -15.16 35.88
CA SER A 74 -8.71 -15.12 37.25
C SER A 74 -8.35 -16.51 37.80
N SER A 75 -8.98 -17.58 37.30
CA SER A 75 -8.70 -18.97 37.69
C SER A 75 -7.81 -19.67 36.65
N ARG A 76 -6.96 -20.58 37.12
CA ARG A 76 -5.98 -21.33 36.32
C ARG A 76 -6.56 -22.53 35.56
N GLU A 77 -7.83 -22.84 35.80
CA GLU A 77 -8.53 -23.98 35.21
C GLU A 77 -9.38 -23.48 34.02
N MET A 78 -8.72 -23.23 32.88
CA MET A 78 -9.43 -23.12 31.61
C MET A 78 -9.52 -24.51 30.99
N HIS A 79 -10.73 -25.01 30.79
CA HIS A 79 -10.99 -26.09 29.85
C HIS A 79 -11.02 -25.51 28.43
N ASP A 80 -10.55 -26.25 27.42
CA ASP A 80 -10.53 -25.80 26.02
C ASP A 80 -11.93 -25.46 25.47
N ASP A 81 -13.01 -25.92 26.14
CA ASP A 81 -14.41 -25.66 25.81
C ASP A 81 -15.07 -24.50 26.59
N ALA A 82 -14.33 -23.77 27.44
CA ALA A 82 -14.89 -22.68 28.25
C ALA A 82 -15.27 -21.45 27.39
N ASP A 83 -16.35 -20.74 27.74
CA ASP A 83 -16.72 -19.49 27.06
C ASP A 83 -15.57 -18.48 27.23
N PRO A 84 -15.19 -17.70 26.20
CA PRO A 84 -14.10 -16.72 26.28
C PRO A 84 -14.18 -15.72 27.44
N LEU A 85 -15.37 -15.53 28.05
CA LEU A 85 -15.57 -14.67 29.22
C LEU A 85 -15.61 -15.41 30.57
N ASP A 86 -15.53 -16.74 30.58
CA ASP A 86 -15.58 -17.53 31.80
C ASP A 86 -14.36 -17.25 32.69
N GLY A 87 -14.62 -16.99 33.97
CA GLY A 87 -13.57 -16.71 34.96
C GLY A 87 -13.06 -15.27 35.00
N LEU A 88 -13.69 -14.33 34.28
CA LEU A 88 -13.45 -12.89 34.45
C LEU A 88 -14.20 -12.33 35.67
N ASP A 89 -13.52 -11.50 36.46
CA ASP A 89 -14.16 -10.77 37.55
C ASP A 89 -14.89 -9.51 37.04
N GLU A 90 -15.78 -8.95 37.87
CA GLU A 90 -16.61 -7.81 37.48
C GLU A 90 -15.77 -6.57 37.12
N LYS A 91 -14.63 -6.37 37.81
CA LYS A 91 -13.70 -5.26 37.54
C LYS A 91 -13.04 -5.39 36.16
N SER A 92 -12.67 -6.61 35.79
CA SER A 92 -12.10 -6.93 34.48
C SER A 92 -13.11 -6.69 33.36
N ILE A 93 -14.37 -7.08 33.57
CA ILE A 93 -15.47 -6.82 32.62
C ILE A 93 -15.74 -5.31 32.48
N GLU A 94 -15.72 -4.55 33.58
CA GLU A 94 -15.90 -3.10 33.56
C GLU A 94 -14.74 -2.39 32.83
N ALA A 95 -13.50 -2.77 33.15
CA ALA A 95 -12.30 -2.24 32.49
C ALA A 95 -12.30 -2.55 30.98
N ALA A 96 -12.60 -3.78 30.59
CA ALA A 96 -12.72 -4.17 29.19
C ALA A 96 -13.84 -3.38 28.48
N SER A 97 -14.99 -3.19 29.12
CA SER A 97 -16.10 -2.42 28.56
C SER A 97 -15.70 -0.97 28.30
N HIS A 98 -15.00 -0.32 29.22
CA HIS A 98 -14.51 1.04 29.05
C HIS A 98 -13.49 1.15 27.91
N LEU A 99 -12.55 0.20 27.81
CA LEU A 99 -11.54 0.18 26.75
C LEU A 99 -12.16 -0.02 25.36
N LEU A 100 -13.12 -0.94 25.23
CA LEU A 100 -13.84 -1.16 23.98
C LEU A 100 -14.70 0.05 23.58
N GLN A 101 -15.30 0.76 24.54
CA GLN A 101 -16.01 2.02 24.28
C GLN A 101 -15.05 3.13 23.83
N SER A 102 -13.86 3.23 24.42
CA SER A 102 -12.82 4.17 23.99
C SER A 102 -12.42 3.90 22.53
N LEU A 103 -12.14 2.64 22.19
CA LEU A 103 -11.85 2.23 20.80
C LEU A 103 -13.00 2.59 19.85
N ALA A 104 -14.25 2.34 20.24
CA ALA A 104 -15.43 2.56 19.40
C ALA A 104 -15.79 4.05 19.21
N THR A 105 -15.56 4.90 20.21
CA THR A 105 -16.00 6.30 20.19
C THR A 105 -14.89 7.28 19.84
N ASP A 106 -13.62 6.86 20.00
CA ASP A 106 -12.47 7.73 19.83
C ASP A 106 -11.49 7.20 18.78
N ALA A 107 -10.83 6.07 19.04
CA ALA A 107 -9.72 5.61 18.21
C ALA A 107 -10.15 5.24 16.77
N VAL A 108 -11.15 4.36 16.61
CA VAL A 108 -11.60 3.91 15.28
C VAL A 108 -12.18 5.07 14.46
N PRO A 109 -13.09 5.92 14.97
CA PRO A 109 -13.60 7.06 14.20
C PRO A 109 -12.51 8.04 13.78
N LYS A 110 -11.52 8.33 14.66
CA LYS A 110 -10.42 9.23 14.33
C LYS A 110 -9.49 8.65 13.26
N LEU A 111 -9.18 7.35 13.33
CA LEU A 111 -8.41 6.66 12.29
C LEU A 111 -9.10 6.76 10.93
N VAL A 112 -10.41 6.48 10.87
CA VAL A 112 -11.23 6.61 9.65
C VAL A 112 -11.21 8.05 9.12
N PHE A 113 -11.38 9.02 10.02
CA PHE A 113 -11.35 10.43 9.66
C PHE A 113 -10.02 10.83 9.01
N LEU A 114 -8.88 10.42 9.58
CA LEU A 114 -7.56 10.74 9.03
C LEU A 114 -7.34 10.08 7.66
N ALA A 115 -7.77 8.82 7.48
CA ALA A 115 -7.70 8.14 6.19
C ALA A 115 -8.54 8.84 5.13
N ASN A 116 -9.78 9.21 5.45
CA ASN A 116 -10.67 9.93 4.52
C ASN A 116 -10.17 11.35 4.24
N LEU A 117 -9.56 12.01 5.23
CA LEU A 117 -8.96 13.33 5.05
C LEU A 117 -7.74 13.28 4.11
N ALA A 118 -6.91 12.24 4.22
CA ALA A 118 -5.80 12.00 3.31
C ALA A 118 -6.31 11.73 1.88
N GLN A 119 -7.31 10.87 1.72
CA GLN A 119 -7.93 10.58 0.42
C GLN A 119 -8.55 11.81 -0.22
N LYS A 120 -9.31 12.59 0.55
CA LYS A 120 -9.95 13.81 0.05
C LYS A 120 -8.91 14.78 -0.51
N ASN A 121 -7.78 14.94 0.15
CA ASN A 121 -6.72 15.88 -0.25
C ASN A 121 -5.64 15.23 -1.13
N GLN A 122 -5.85 14.01 -1.64
CA GLN A 122 -4.82 13.30 -2.42
C GLN A 122 -4.44 14.08 -3.68
N ARG A 123 -5.44 14.64 -4.38
CA ARG A 123 -5.32 15.47 -5.57
C ARG A 123 -6.27 16.65 -5.41
N VAL A 124 -5.70 17.85 -5.35
CA VAL A 124 -6.43 19.10 -5.16
C VAL A 124 -6.35 19.93 -6.44
N TYR A 125 -7.51 20.28 -6.97
CA TYR A 125 -7.66 21.12 -8.15
C TYR A 125 -8.22 22.48 -7.73
N ASP A 126 -7.72 23.54 -8.36
CA ASP A 126 -8.38 24.83 -8.28
C ASP A 126 -9.71 24.79 -9.04
N THR A 127 -10.59 25.76 -8.80
CA THR A 127 -11.82 25.91 -9.59
C THR A 127 -11.53 26.61 -10.91
N THR A 128 -12.28 26.29 -11.98
CA THR A 128 -12.23 27.08 -13.23
C THR A 128 -12.62 28.54 -13.02
N ASP A 129 -12.16 29.43 -13.91
CA ASP A 129 -12.51 30.87 -13.85
C ASP A 129 -14.03 31.12 -13.94
N ALA A 130 -14.76 30.24 -14.64
CA ALA A 130 -16.22 30.34 -14.73
C ALA A 130 -16.90 30.11 -13.37
N VAL A 131 -16.45 29.09 -12.63
CA VAL A 131 -16.96 28.76 -11.29
C VAL A 131 -16.45 29.78 -10.26
N ALA A 132 -15.21 30.21 -10.38
CA ALA A 132 -14.60 31.18 -9.47
C ALA A 132 -15.27 32.56 -9.50
N ASN A 133 -15.92 32.92 -10.61
CA ASN A 133 -16.63 34.18 -10.79
C ASN A 133 -18.16 34.05 -10.68
N ASP A 134 -18.68 32.85 -10.40
CA ASP A 134 -20.12 32.62 -10.25
C ASP A 134 -20.60 33.07 -8.86
N THR A 135 -21.27 34.21 -8.83
CA THR A 135 -21.81 34.80 -7.59
C THR A 135 -22.91 33.94 -6.96
N SER A 136 -23.60 33.10 -7.73
CA SER A 136 -24.68 32.25 -7.22
C SER A 136 -24.16 31.13 -6.31
N LEU A 137 -22.94 30.64 -6.55
CA LEU A 137 -22.29 29.66 -5.69
C LEU A 137 -21.88 30.27 -4.35
N GLN A 138 -21.43 31.52 -4.36
CA GLN A 138 -21.11 32.23 -3.13
C GLN A 138 -22.37 32.50 -2.30
N GLU A 139 -23.44 32.96 -2.93
CA GLU A 139 -24.75 33.16 -2.26
C GLU A 139 -25.30 31.84 -1.71
N ALA A 140 -25.18 30.73 -2.44
CA ALA A 140 -25.59 29.41 -1.97
C ALA A 140 -24.80 28.96 -0.73
N ARG A 141 -23.47 29.21 -0.68
CA ARG A 141 -22.64 28.96 0.51
C ARG A 141 -23.10 29.80 1.70
N GLU A 142 -23.39 31.09 1.48
CA GLU A 142 -23.90 31.99 2.52
C GLU A 142 -25.27 31.55 3.06
N MET A 143 -26.10 30.92 2.23
CA MET A 143 -27.36 30.29 2.64
C MET A 143 -27.19 28.91 3.31
N GLY A 144 -25.96 28.41 3.46
CA GLY A 144 -25.64 27.15 4.11
C GLY A 144 -25.77 25.91 3.22
N ALA A 145 -25.81 26.07 1.90
CA ALA A 145 -25.84 24.94 0.97
C ALA A 145 -24.47 24.22 0.91
N HIS A 146 -24.50 22.88 0.93
CA HIS A 146 -23.33 22.06 0.64
C HIS A 146 -23.19 21.90 -0.88
N ILE A 147 -22.18 22.55 -1.47
CA ILE A 147 -21.96 22.53 -2.91
C ILE A 147 -21.02 21.37 -3.26
N VAL A 148 -21.44 20.54 -4.22
CA VAL A 148 -20.60 19.51 -4.82
C VAL A 148 -20.33 19.92 -6.25
N LEU A 149 -19.06 20.14 -6.57
CA LEU A 149 -18.61 20.52 -7.90
C LEU A 149 -18.31 19.25 -8.71
N GLY A 150 -18.82 19.17 -9.94
CA GLY A 150 -18.51 18.09 -10.88
C GLY A 150 -17.26 18.38 -11.70
N GLU A 151 -16.88 17.44 -12.57
CA GLU A 151 -15.66 17.49 -13.40
C GLU A 151 -15.52 18.80 -14.22
N ASN A 152 -16.62 19.36 -14.71
CA ASN A 152 -16.61 20.62 -15.47
C ASN A 152 -16.13 21.85 -14.66
N ALA A 153 -16.06 21.74 -13.33
CA ALA A 153 -15.57 22.78 -12.44
C ALA A 153 -14.06 22.64 -12.15
N MET A 154 -13.44 21.54 -12.58
CA MET A 154 -12.03 21.22 -12.33
C MET A 154 -11.13 22.15 -13.13
N GLY A 155 -10.37 22.97 -12.41
CA GLY A 155 -9.31 23.81 -12.95
C GLY A 155 -7.95 23.10 -12.91
N LYS A 156 -6.89 23.89 -12.76
CA LYS A 156 -5.52 23.38 -12.72
C LYS A 156 -5.28 22.54 -11.45
N HIS A 157 -4.58 21.42 -11.58
CA HIS A 157 -4.05 20.65 -10.44
C HIS A 157 -3.00 21.47 -9.68
N VAL A 158 -3.16 21.54 -8.35
CA VAL A 158 -2.27 22.27 -7.45
C VAL A 158 -1.47 21.26 -6.63
N VAL A 159 -0.31 20.88 -7.16
CA VAL A 159 0.62 19.90 -6.55
C VAL A 159 0.98 20.31 -5.12
N SER A 160 1.27 21.59 -4.87
CA SER A 160 1.65 22.10 -3.54
C SER A 160 0.56 21.97 -2.47
N ALA A 161 -0.71 21.90 -2.88
CA ALA A 161 -1.85 21.72 -1.98
C ALA A 161 -2.24 20.25 -1.80
N SER A 162 -1.76 19.37 -2.69
CA SER A 162 -2.06 17.94 -2.69
C SER A 162 -1.18 17.20 -1.68
N VAL A 163 -1.75 16.26 -0.93
CA VAL A 163 -0.96 15.35 -0.07
C VAL A 163 -0.34 14.20 -0.88
N GLY A 164 -0.87 13.95 -2.08
CA GLY A 164 -0.44 12.93 -3.02
C GLY A 164 -1.09 11.57 -2.82
N SER A 165 -1.30 10.86 -3.92
CA SER A 165 -2.02 9.59 -3.97
C SER A 165 -1.26 8.46 -3.28
N LEU A 166 0.07 8.39 -3.41
CA LEU A 166 0.86 7.34 -2.78
C LEU A 166 0.78 7.40 -1.26
N PHE A 167 0.97 8.60 -0.68
CA PHE A 167 0.83 8.82 0.75
C PHE A 167 -0.60 8.52 1.23
N ALA A 168 -1.61 9.03 0.54
CA ALA A 168 -3.00 8.77 0.90
C ALA A 168 -3.37 7.27 0.85
N ASN A 169 -2.86 6.56 -0.16
CA ASN A 169 -3.03 5.11 -0.30
C ASN A 169 -2.33 4.33 0.82
N ASP A 170 -1.11 4.72 1.21
CA ASP A 170 -0.40 4.09 2.33
C ASP A 170 -1.10 4.33 3.67
N VAL A 171 -1.57 5.55 3.93
CA VAL A 171 -2.39 5.87 5.11
C VAL A 171 -3.68 5.05 5.12
N ARG A 172 -4.35 4.93 3.96
CA ARG A 172 -5.56 4.12 3.79
C ARG A 172 -5.30 2.65 4.16
N ARG A 173 -4.30 2.04 3.52
CA ARG A 173 -3.94 0.62 3.73
C ARG A 173 -3.58 0.36 5.18
N TYR A 174 -2.72 1.20 5.76
CA TYR A 174 -2.35 1.11 7.17
C TYR A 174 -3.56 1.18 8.10
N THR A 175 -4.44 2.17 7.88
CA THR A 175 -5.64 2.36 8.70
C THR A 175 -6.58 1.16 8.59
N ALA A 176 -6.74 0.60 7.38
CA ALA A 176 -7.54 -0.60 7.16
C ALA A 176 -6.97 -1.80 7.94
N ASP A 177 -5.66 -2.05 7.87
CA ASP A 177 -5.01 -3.16 8.58
C ASP A 177 -5.17 -3.06 10.10
N VAL A 178 -5.07 -1.83 10.65
CA VAL A 178 -5.28 -1.56 12.09
C VAL A 178 -6.73 -1.83 12.48
N ILE A 179 -7.71 -1.28 11.74
CA ILE A 179 -9.14 -1.46 12.03
C ILE A 179 -9.56 -2.93 11.89
N GLU A 180 -9.07 -3.61 10.87
CA GLU A 180 -9.29 -5.04 10.68
C GLU A 180 -8.73 -5.85 11.85
N THR A 181 -7.49 -5.57 12.26
CA THR A 181 -6.85 -6.27 13.38
C THR A 181 -7.58 -6.00 14.71
N ILE A 182 -8.08 -4.78 14.95
CA ILE A 182 -8.97 -4.47 16.09
C ILE A 182 -10.26 -5.29 16.01
N GLY A 183 -10.87 -5.38 14.84
CA GLY A 183 -12.06 -6.18 14.59
C GLY A 183 -11.84 -7.66 14.89
N LEU A 184 -10.74 -8.24 14.41
CA LEU A 184 -10.33 -9.62 14.68
C LEU A 184 -10.04 -9.85 16.17
N LEU A 185 -9.36 -8.91 16.84
CA LEU A 185 -9.11 -8.98 18.28
C LEU A 185 -10.43 -9.03 19.06
N CYS A 186 -11.41 -8.20 18.70
CA CYS A 186 -12.73 -8.24 19.32
C CYS A 186 -13.44 -9.59 19.10
N GLN A 187 -13.38 -10.14 17.89
CA GLN A 187 -13.94 -11.46 17.57
C GLN A 187 -13.31 -12.58 18.38
N SER A 188 -12.02 -12.48 18.73
CA SER A 188 -11.33 -13.47 19.54
C SER A 188 -11.87 -13.58 20.98
N PHE A 189 -12.61 -12.57 21.45
CA PHE A 189 -13.28 -12.54 22.76
C PHE A 189 -14.79 -12.81 22.70
N MET A 190 -15.35 -13.04 21.51
CA MET A 190 -16.77 -13.31 21.35
C MET A 190 -17.10 -14.77 21.57
N ASN A 191 -18.24 -15.03 22.22
CA ASN A 191 -18.78 -16.38 22.31
C ASN A 191 -19.41 -16.84 20.98
N VAL A 192 -19.68 -18.14 20.89
CA VAL A 192 -20.20 -18.78 19.67
C VAL A 192 -21.48 -18.10 19.17
N ARG A 193 -22.40 -17.79 20.08
CA ARG A 193 -23.68 -17.13 19.75
C ARG A 193 -23.46 -15.77 19.09
N THR A 194 -22.61 -14.93 19.67
CA THR A 194 -22.35 -13.58 19.16
C THR A 194 -21.62 -13.64 17.82
N ARG A 195 -20.69 -14.58 17.65
CA ARG A 195 -20.02 -14.82 16.36
C ARG A 195 -20.97 -15.28 15.27
N THR A 196 -21.94 -16.15 15.58
CA THR A 196 -22.97 -16.54 14.60
C THR A 196 -23.81 -15.34 14.16
N VAL A 197 -24.13 -14.42 15.08
CA VAL A 197 -24.86 -13.18 14.76
C VAL A 197 -24.01 -12.27 13.87
N LEU A 198 -22.73 -12.11 14.18
CA LEU A 198 -21.79 -11.33 13.36
C LEU A 198 -21.66 -11.91 11.95
N ALA A 199 -21.44 -13.22 11.83
CA ALA A 199 -21.31 -13.90 10.53
C ALA A 199 -22.54 -13.68 9.64
N ARG A 200 -23.76 -13.80 10.21
CA ARG A 200 -25.01 -13.49 9.49
C ARG A 200 -25.10 -12.03 9.07
N ALA A 201 -24.56 -11.10 9.86
CA ALA A 201 -24.55 -9.68 9.54
C ALA A 201 -23.50 -9.33 8.46
N GLN A 202 -22.41 -10.09 8.37
CA GLN A 202 -21.39 -9.96 7.33
C GLN A 202 -21.85 -10.58 6.01
N GLU A 203 -22.47 -11.75 6.06
CA GLU A 203 -23.06 -12.42 4.89
C GLU A 203 -24.11 -11.53 4.21
N LYS A 204 -24.98 -10.87 4.98
CA LYS A 204 -25.95 -9.89 4.46
C LYS A 204 -25.31 -8.67 3.79
N ARG A 205 -24.06 -8.36 4.11
CA ARG A 205 -23.27 -7.27 3.52
C ARG A 205 -22.44 -7.71 2.32
N GLY A 206 -22.52 -8.99 1.92
CA GLY A 206 -21.75 -9.54 0.80
C GLY A 206 -20.28 -9.79 1.12
N GLU A 207 -19.87 -9.74 2.39
CA GLU A 207 -18.50 -10.07 2.81
C GLU A 207 -18.33 -11.59 2.83
N GLN A 208 -17.30 -12.12 2.15
CA GLN A 208 -16.88 -13.51 2.32
C GLN A 208 -16.31 -13.67 3.74
N SER A 209 -17.06 -14.31 4.63
CA SER A 209 -16.55 -14.65 5.95
C SER A 209 -15.55 -15.78 5.80
N GLU A 210 -14.24 -15.48 5.84
CA GLU A 210 -13.25 -16.49 6.20
C GLU A 210 -13.69 -17.13 7.52
N SER A 211 -13.50 -18.44 7.66
CA SER A 211 -13.84 -19.15 8.89
C SER A 211 -13.03 -18.54 10.03
N PRO A 212 -13.64 -17.79 10.97
CA PRO A 212 -12.84 -17.01 11.89
C PRO A 212 -12.15 -17.96 12.85
N THR A 213 -10.88 -17.71 13.18
CA THR A 213 -10.10 -18.55 14.10
C THR A 213 -10.91 -18.79 15.38
N PRO A 214 -10.96 -20.03 15.92
CA PRO A 214 -11.69 -20.30 17.16
C PRO A 214 -11.24 -19.34 18.27
N PRO A 215 -12.18 -18.83 19.08
CA PRO A 215 -11.85 -17.82 20.07
C PRO A 215 -10.99 -18.48 21.13
N SER A 216 -9.74 -18.04 21.24
CA SER A 216 -8.78 -18.58 22.20
C SER A 216 -7.89 -17.48 22.72
N ARG A 217 -7.36 -17.67 23.93
CA ARG A 217 -6.38 -16.75 24.51
C ARG A 217 -5.11 -16.66 23.67
N GLN A 218 -4.70 -17.75 23.05
CA GLN A 218 -3.55 -17.74 22.15
C GLN A 218 -3.82 -16.87 20.92
N ALA A 219 -5.02 -16.95 20.34
CA ALA A 219 -5.43 -16.09 19.23
C ALA A 219 -5.46 -14.60 19.65
N SER A 220 -6.02 -14.26 20.81
CA SER A 220 -6.07 -12.86 21.27
C SER A 220 -4.68 -12.28 21.54
N LEU A 221 -3.77 -13.06 22.12
CA LEU A 221 -2.37 -12.65 22.31
C LEU A 221 -1.63 -12.51 20.97
N ALA A 222 -1.87 -13.42 20.02
CA ALA A 222 -1.29 -13.32 18.68
C ALA A 222 -1.79 -12.06 17.94
N LEU A 223 -3.08 -11.75 18.04
CA LEU A 223 -3.67 -10.55 17.43
C LEU A 223 -3.19 -9.26 18.11
N THR A 224 -3.04 -9.27 19.44
CA THR A 224 -2.41 -8.16 20.17
C THR A 224 -0.98 -7.94 19.70
N LYS A 225 -0.21 -9.02 19.53
CA LYS A 225 1.15 -8.95 18.98
C LYS A 225 1.14 -8.41 17.54
N LYS A 226 0.23 -8.90 16.68
CA LYS A 226 0.08 -8.40 15.29
C LYS A 226 -0.17 -6.89 15.29
N LEU A 227 -1.10 -6.41 16.12
CA LEU A 227 -1.41 -4.98 16.23
C LEU A 227 -0.22 -4.15 16.71
N TRP A 228 0.55 -4.66 17.68
CA TRP A 228 1.81 -4.07 18.10
C TRP A 228 2.82 -4.00 16.97
N THR A 229 3.06 -5.12 16.27
CA THR A 229 3.98 -5.15 15.14
C THR A 229 3.57 -4.17 14.04
N LEU A 230 2.28 -4.03 13.74
CA LEU A 230 1.79 -3.02 12.78
C LEU A 230 2.09 -1.60 13.23
N CYS A 231 1.84 -1.27 14.50
CA CYS A 231 2.11 0.07 15.04
C CYS A 231 3.61 0.37 15.13
N ASP A 232 4.42 -0.59 15.56
CA ASP A 232 5.88 -0.46 15.66
C ASP A 232 6.51 -0.35 14.26
N ALA A 233 6.03 -1.15 13.30
CA ALA A 233 6.45 -1.05 11.91
C ALA A 233 6.15 0.33 11.33
N ALA A 234 4.96 0.89 11.57
CA ALA A 234 4.59 2.22 11.13
C ALA A 234 5.49 3.33 11.72
N GLU A 235 5.96 3.15 12.96
CA GLU A 235 6.93 4.03 13.62
C GLU A 235 8.38 3.84 13.12
N GLY A 236 8.66 2.75 12.40
CA GLY A 236 9.97 2.42 11.84
C GLY A 236 10.86 1.56 12.73
N ASP A 237 10.28 0.76 13.64
CA ASP A 237 11.04 -0.18 14.45
C ASP A 237 11.61 -1.35 13.62
N LYS A 238 12.86 -1.74 13.91
CA LYS A 238 13.79 -2.45 13.02
C LYS A 238 13.86 -3.96 13.27
N THR A 239 12.74 -4.63 13.50
CA THR A 239 12.85 -6.03 13.92
C THR A 239 13.11 -7.00 12.77
N HIS A 240 12.59 -6.82 11.54
CA HIS A 240 12.84 -7.77 10.44
C HIS A 240 12.83 -7.20 9.00
N THR A 241 12.22 -6.04 8.76
CA THR A 241 12.12 -5.42 7.42
C THR A 241 12.95 -4.14 7.41
N PRO A 242 13.64 -3.77 6.30
CA PRO A 242 14.29 -2.48 6.23
C PRO A 242 13.27 -1.39 6.58
N ALA A 243 13.58 -0.58 7.61
CA ALA A 243 12.61 0.33 8.21
C ALA A 243 11.97 1.31 7.20
N TYR A 244 12.65 1.60 6.08
CA TYR A 244 12.11 2.44 5.03
C TYR A 244 10.98 1.80 4.20
N ILE A 245 10.85 0.47 4.22
CA ILE A 245 9.80 -0.28 3.52
C ILE A 245 8.55 -0.40 4.39
N ALA A 246 8.74 -0.68 5.69
CA ALA A 246 7.63 -0.96 6.60
C ALA A 246 7.03 0.30 7.26
N ARG A 247 7.82 1.39 7.39
CA ARG A 247 7.34 2.63 8.03
C ARG A 247 6.21 3.28 7.24
N LEU A 248 5.33 3.96 7.97
CA LEU A 248 4.38 4.87 7.37
C LEU A 248 5.15 6.06 6.79
N PRO A 249 4.96 6.41 5.50
CA PRO A 249 5.61 7.57 4.92
C PRO A 249 5.08 8.85 5.57
N ARG A 250 5.94 9.87 5.70
CA ARG A 250 5.54 11.18 6.25
C ARG A 250 4.85 12.08 5.22
N ASN A 251 5.11 11.84 3.95
CA ASN A 251 4.64 12.64 2.82
C ASN A 251 4.75 11.82 1.52
N ASN A 252 4.26 12.37 0.41
CA ASN A 252 4.26 11.67 -0.87
C ASN A 252 5.67 11.34 -1.39
N TYR A 253 6.67 12.16 -1.08
CA TYR A 253 8.04 11.89 -1.49
C TYR A 253 8.62 10.66 -0.79
N GLU A 254 8.39 10.50 0.52
CA GLU A 254 8.80 9.28 1.22
C GLU A 254 8.05 8.04 0.72
N ALA A 255 6.77 8.19 0.32
CA ALA A 255 5.99 7.12 -0.27
C ALA A 255 6.52 6.73 -1.67
N LEU A 256 6.83 7.72 -2.51
CA LEU A 256 7.48 7.52 -3.82
C LEU A 256 8.84 6.84 -3.64
N TYR A 257 9.66 7.29 -2.69
CA TYR A 257 10.96 6.68 -2.44
C TYR A 257 10.86 5.22 -1.99
N LYS A 258 9.84 4.88 -1.18
CA LYS A 258 9.56 3.50 -0.81
C LYS A 258 9.18 2.66 -2.03
N LEU A 259 8.29 3.15 -2.88
CA LEU A 259 7.89 2.50 -4.14
C LEU A 259 9.09 2.33 -5.09
N ALA A 260 9.91 3.38 -5.23
CA ALA A 260 11.12 3.37 -6.04
C ALA A 260 12.10 2.28 -5.65
N ARG A 261 12.29 2.07 -4.35
CA ARG A 261 13.14 0.99 -3.86
C ARG A 261 12.55 -0.40 -4.13
N GLN A 262 11.23 -0.53 -4.17
CA GLN A 262 10.59 -1.80 -4.53
C GLN A 262 10.80 -2.10 -6.01
N HIS A 263 10.52 -1.15 -6.91
CA HIS A 263 10.77 -1.33 -8.34
C HIS A 263 12.26 -1.52 -8.63
N GLU A 264 13.16 -0.77 -7.98
CA GLU A 264 14.60 -0.98 -8.15
C GLU A 264 15.05 -2.41 -7.75
N LEU A 265 14.42 -3.02 -6.74
CA LEU A 265 14.70 -4.41 -6.38
C LEU A 265 14.23 -5.36 -7.47
N VAL A 266 12.97 -5.24 -7.92
CA VAL A 266 12.42 -6.06 -9.02
C VAL A 266 13.28 -5.92 -10.29
N MET A 267 13.63 -4.69 -10.64
CA MET A 267 14.46 -4.40 -11.81
C MET A 267 15.86 -5.03 -11.71
N ARG A 268 16.45 -5.06 -10.50
CA ARG A 268 17.74 -5.72 -10.27
C ARG A 268 17.65 -7.23 -10.27
N ASP A 269 16.55 -7.80 -9.80
CA ASP A 269 16.32 -9.24 -9.86
C ASP A 269 16.31 -9.69 -11.33
N GLY A 270 15.67 -8.93 -12.23
CA GLY A 270 15.74 -9.17 -13.67
C GLY A 270 17.14 -8.99 -14.29
N VAL A 271 17.97 -8.09 -13.75
CA VAL A 271 19.40 -8.00 -14.14
C VAL A 271 20.16 -9.26 -13.74
N THR A 272 19.93 -9.77 -12.53
CA THR A 272 20.53 -11.02 -12.06
C THR A 272 20.09 -12.21 -12.92
N GLU A 273 18.83 -12.25 -13.34
CA GLU A 273 18.31 -13.28 -14.24
C GLU A 273 19.02 -13.29 -15.61
N LEU A 274 19.22 -12.11 -16.21
CA LEU A 274 20.00 -11.95 -17.44
C LEU A 274 21.49 -12.32 -17.25
N GLU A 275 22.07 -12.06 -16.08
CA GLU A 275 23.46 -12.45 -15.75
C GLU A 275 23.59 -13.97 -15.59
N GLU A 276 22.66 -14.60 -14.86
CA GLU A 276 22.63 -16.04 -14.64
C GLU A 276 22.46 -16.81 -15.94
N SER A 277 21.66 -16.32 -16.89
CA SER A 277 21.51 -16.96 -18.21
C SER A 277 22.82 -16.95 -19.02
N LEU A 278 23.61 -15.87 -18.92
CA LEU A 278 24.95 -15.79 -19.55
C LEU A 278 25.98 -16.69 -18.85
N GLU A 279 25.89 -16.85 -17.53
CA GLU A 279 26.82 -17.66 -16.73
C GLU A 279 26.54 -19.16 -16.86
N ASN A 280 25.27 -19.58 -16.82
CA ASN A 280 24.87 -20.99 -16.92
C ASN A 280 25.26 -21.59 -18.27
N ASP A 281 25.27 -20.80 -19.34
CA ASP A 281 25.71 -21.24 -20.66
C ASP A 281 27.26 -21.33 -20.82
N SER A 282 28.02 -20.79 -19.86
CA SER A 282 29.48 -20.86 -19.85
C SER A 282 30.05 -22.11 -19.17
N LEU A 283 29.21 -22.85 -18.44
CA LEU A 283 29.59 -23.99 -17.60
C LEU A 283 29.30 -25.36 -18.25
N ASP A 284 28.41 -25.42 -19.24
CA ASP A 284 28.08 -26.68 -19.92
C ASP A 284 28.99 -26.94 -21.13
N SER A 285 29.92 -27.89 -20.95
CA SER A 285 30.53 -28.58 -22.08
C SER A 285 29.44 -29.37 -22.82
N PRO A 286 29.38 -29.37 -24.16
CA PRO A 286 28.33 -30.08 -24.89
C PRO A 286 28.31 -31.55 -24.49
N GLN A 287 27.29 -31.95 -23.73
CA GLN A 287 27.05 -33.37 -23.43
C GLN A 287 26.45 -34.03 -24.68
N PRO A 288 26.84 -35.29 -24.98
CA PRO A 288 26.26 -36.02 -26.09
C PRO A 288 24.74 -36.18 -25.89
N PRO A 289 23.94 -36.21 -26.97
CA PRO A 289 22.50 -36.34 -26.87
C PRO A 289 22.14 -37.62 -26.10
N SER A 290 21.53 -37.43 -24.93
CA SER A 290 20.87 -38.48 -24.16
C SER A 290 19.48 -38.72 -24.75
N ASP A 291 19.09 -40.00 -24.83
CA ASP A 291 17.77 -40.48 -25.27
C ASP A 291 16.73 -40.46 -24.13
N ASP A 292 17.09 -39.97 -22.93
CA ASP A 292 16.19 -39.91 -21.77
C ASP A 292 15.33 -38.63 -21.79
N VAL A 293 14.02 -38.83 -21.60
CA VAL A 293 13.01 -37.76 -21.66
C VAL A 293 13.10 -36.82 -20.45
N GLU A 294 13.63 -37.28 -19.31
CA GLU A 294 13.91 -36.43 -18.14
C GLU A 294 15.09 -35.47 -18.41
N ASP A 295 16.15 -35.92 -19.09
CA ASP A 295 17.28 -35.06 -19.50
C ASP A 295 16.87 -34.00 -20.55
N MET A 296 15.80 -34.24 -21.32
CA MET A 296 15.28 -33.25 -22.27
C MET A 296 14.59 -32.06 -21.58
N TRP A 297 14.12 -32.22 -20.35
CA TRP A 297 13.48 -31.15 -19.56
C TRP A 297 14.52 -30.38 -18.73
N GLU A 298 15.69 -30.98 -18.47
CA GLU A 298 16.85 -30.34 -17.82
C GLU A 298 17.83 -29.69 -18.81
N ARG A 299 17.59 -29.77 -20.12
CA ARG A 299 18.36 -28.99 -21.10
C ARG A 299 18.07 -27.52 -20.90
N HIS A 300 18.95 -26.82 -20.18
CA HIS A 300 19.14 -25.40 -20.38
C HIS A 300 19.42 -25.20 -21.88
N VAL A 301 18.52 -24.49 -22.55
CA VAL A 301 18.70 -24.10 -23.95
C VAL A 301 19.98 -23.26 -23.97
N GLN A 302 21.05 -23.81 -24.54
CA GLN A 302 22.29 -23.07 -24.74
C GLN A 302 21.98 -21.92 -25.69
N LEU A 303 22.22 -20.68 -25.24
CA LEU A 303 21.98 -19.49 -26.04
C LEU A 303 22.97 -19.47 -27.20
N SER A 304 22.47 -19.22 -28.39
CA SER A 304 23.30 -18.90 -29.56
C SER A 304 24.16 -17.66 -29.28
N GLU A 305 25.25 -17.48 -30.03
CA GLU A 305 26.09 -16.28 -29.89
C GLU A 305 25.33 -14.99 -30.26
N GLU A 306 24.30 -15.09 -31.10
CA GLU A 306 23.41 -13.97 -31.43
C GLU A 306 22.48 -13.64 -30.26
N GLU A 307 21.89 -14.64 -29.61
CA GLU A 307 21.09 -14.47 -28.39
C GLU A 307 21.93 -13.95 -27.22
N LYS A 308 23.15 -14.47 -27.00
CA LYS A 308 24.08 -13.92 -26.01
C LYS A 308 24.42 -12.46 -26.26
N LYS A 309 24.54 -12.05 -27.53
CA LYS A 309 24.76 -10.66 -27.88
C LYS A 309 23.53 -9.81 -27.57
N ALA A 310 22.33 -10.31 -27.89
CA ALA A 310 21.06 -9.65 -27.53
C ALA A 310 20.91 -9.49 -26.01
N VAL A 311 21.14 -10.55 -25.23
CA VAL A 311 21.11 -10.54 -23.75
C VAL A 311 22.08 -9.50 -23.20
N ARG A 312 23.33 -9.44 -23.68
CA ARG A 312 24.31 -8.44 -23.23
C ARG A 312 23.88 -7.00 -23.54
N ASN A 313 23.33 -6.77 -24.73
CA ASN A 313 22.87 -5.45 -25.12
C ASN A 313 21.65 -5.01 -24.29
N VAL A 314 20.70 -5.92 -24.04
CA VAL A 314 19.54 -5.67 -23.15
C VAL A 314 20.01 -5.43 -21.71
N LEU A 315 20.97 -6.21 -21.22
CA LEU A 315 21.55 -6.03 -19.88
C LEU A 315 22.13 -4.61 -19.70
N ASP A 316 22.85 -4.10 -20.69
CA ASP A 316 23.41 -2.74 -20.65
C ASP A 316 22.32 -1.66 -20.71
N LEU A 317 21.26 -1.88 -21.51
CA LEU A 317 20.09 -0.99 -21.57
C LEU A 317 19.35 -0.93 -20.23
N VAL A 318 19.05 -2.09 -19.63
CA VAL A 318 18.37 -2.20 -18.33
C VAL A 318 19.19 -1.56 -17.21
N ARG A 319 20.52 -1.80 -17.17
CA ARG A 319 21.41 -1.15 -16.19
C ARG A 319 21.40 0.37 -16.33
N SER A 320 21.31 0.88 -17.56
CA SER A 320 21.22 2.32 -17.83
C SER A 320 19.89 2.90 -17.36
N GLY A 321 18.77 2.21 -17.59
CA GLY A 321 17.46 2.61 -17.08
C GLY A 321 17.39 2.61 -15.54
N ILE A 322 17.98 1.60 -14.87
CA ILE A 322 18.11 1.61 -13.39
C ILE A 322 18.95 2.80 -12.91
N ALA A 323 19.99 3.18 -13.64
CA ALA A 323 20.79 4.36 -13.30
C ALA A 323 19.99 5.66 -13.49
N LEU A 324 19.18 5.77 -14.54
CA LEU A 324 18.26 6.88 -14.77
C LEU A 324 17.23 6.98 -13.65
N LEU A 325 16.61 5.87 -13.25
CA LEU A 325 15.65 5.82 -12.13
C LEU A 325 16.23 6.45 -10.85
N LYS A 326 17.48 6.11 -10.51
CA LYS A 326 18.17 6.71 -9.35
C LYS A 326 18.38 8.22 -9.50
N GLN A 327 18.69 8.69 -10.71
CA GLN A 327 18.86 10.11 -11.00
C GLN A 327 17.52 10.86 -10.92
N ALA A 328 16.46 10.31 -11.53
CA ALA A 328 15.10 10.83 -11.45
C ALA A 328 14.63 10.97 -10.00
N MET A 329 14.87 9.96 -9.16
CA MET A 329 14.54 10.04 -7.72
C MET A 329 15.31 11.13 -6.97
N SER A 330 16.56 11.40 -7.36
CA SER A 330 17.34 12.50 -6.79
C SER A 330 16.83 13.87 -7.25
N ALA A 331 16.42 13.99 -8.52
CA ALA A 331 15.88 15.22 -9.07
C ALA A 331 14.49 15.53 -8.51
N ALA A 332 13.62 14.53 -8.36
CA ALA A 332 12.29 14.64 -7.76
C ALA A 332 12.36 15.14 -6.31
N ALA A 333 13.43 14.79 -5.58
CA ALA A 333 13.68 15.27 -4.22
C ALA A 333 13.96 16.78 -4.15
N ALA A 334 14.60 17.33 -5.20
CA ALA A 334 14.99 18.72 -5.29
C ALA A 334 13.89 19.61 -5.88
N ALA A 335 13.02 19.03 -6.70
CA ALA A 335 11.92 19.73 -7.35
C ALA A 335 10.79 20.07 -6.37
N LYS A 336 10.18 21.25 -6.53
CA LYS A 336 9.08 21.73 -5.67
C LYS A 336 7.69 21.52 -6.27
N ASP A 337 7.61 21.49 -7.60
CA ASP A 337 6.34 21.51 -8.35
C ASP A 337 6.19 20.28 -9.26
N VAL A 338 6.99 19.23 -9.04
CA VAL A 338 6.88 17.97 -9.78
C VAL A 338 5.73 17.15 -9.18
N ASP A 339 4.86 16.67 -10.05
CA ASP A 339 3.81 15.74 -9.67
C ASP A 339 4.42 14.35 -9.39
N LEU A 340 4.63 14.07 -8.11
CA LEU A 340 5.22 12.82 -7.65
C LEU A 340 4.31 11.60 -7.93
N ASP A 341 3.01 11.79 -8.12
CA ASP A 341 2.12 10.70 -8.53
C ASP A 341 2.38 10.32 -9.99
N ARG A 342 2.62 11.31 -10.86
CA ARG A 342 3.00 11.05 -12.26
C ARG A 342 4.35 10.34 -12.37
N VAL A 343 5.33 10.73 -11.53
CA VAL A 343 6.62 10.03 -11.46
C VAL A 343 6.42 8.57 -11.06
N ALA A 344 5.51 8.28 -10.14
CA ALA A 344 5.20 6.91 -9.71
C ALA A 344 4.63 6.06 -10.85
N GLU A 345 3.69 6.61 -11.62
CA GLU A 345 3.08 5.94 -12.79
C GLU A 345 4.15 5.58 -13.83
N LEU A 346 5.05 6.51 -14.16
CA LEU A 346 6.14 6.31 -15.12
C LEU A 346 7.17 5.28 -14.64
N MET A 347 7.37 5.18 -13.33
CA MET A 347 8.26 4.18 -12.74
C MET A 347 7.67 2.77 -12.79
N GLU A 348 6.37 2.65 -12.60
CA GLU A 348 5.66 1.37 -12.76
C GLU A 348 5.69 0.92 -14.22
N GLU A 349 5.46 1.85 -15.16
CA GLU A 349 5.60 1.62 -16.61
C GLU A 349 7.02 1.19 -16.99
N LEU A 350 8.05 1.84 -16.46
CA LEU A 350 9.45 1.47 -16.66
C LEU A 350 9.77 0.05 -16.13
N ALA A 351 9.23 -0.32 -14.97
CA ALA A 351 9.43 -1.65 -14.42
C ALA A 351 8.69 -2.73 -15.22
N SER A 352 7.47 -2.44 -15.68
CA SER A 352 6.68 -3.35 -16.52
C SER A 352 7.36 -3.59 -17.87
N THR A 353 7.74 -2.53 -18.57
CA THR A 353 8.43 -2.63 -19.87
C THR A 353 9.79 -3.31 -19.75
N GLN A 354 10.45 -3.24 -18.58
CA GLN A 354 11.65 -4.04 -18.33
C GLN A 354 11.35 -5.54 -18.30
N ASP A 355 10.28 -5.93 -17.61
CA ASP A 355 9.87 -7.33 -17.47
C ASP A 355 9.58 -7.92 -18.86
N ASP A 356 8.81 -7.20 -19.68
CA ASP A 356 8.52 -7.56 -21.07
C ASP A 356 9.81 -7.67 -21.90
N LEU A 357 10.75 -6.73 -21.73
CA LEU A 357 12.03 -6.73 -22.44
C LEU A 357 12.90 -7.93 -22.06
N ILE A 358 12.97 -8.28 -20.77
CA ILE A 358 13.71 -9.45 -20.30
C ILE A 358 13.06 -10.72 -20.83
N ALA A 359 11.73 -10.80 -20.76
CA ALA A 359 10.98 -11.94 -21.23
C ALA A 359 11.24 -12.20 -22.71
N SER A 360 11.22 -11.15 -23.55
CA SER A 360 11.44 -11.25 -25.00
C SER A 360 12.80 -11.82 -25.42
N VAL A 361 13.78 -11.87 -24.52
CA VAL A 361 15.13 -12.38 -24.80
C VAL A 361 15.42 -13.70 -24.10
N LEU A 362 14.86 -13.95 -22.91
CA LEU A 362 15.14 -15.15 -22.12
C LEU A 362 14.14 -16.28 -22.36
N TYR A 363 12.90 -15.92 -22.64
CA TYR A 363 11.83 -16.86 -22.86
C TYR A 363 11.42 -16.68 -24.32
N GLU A 364 11.47 -17.75 -25.12
CA GLU A 364 10.91 -17.77 -26.49
C GLU A 364 9.37 -17.60 -26.47
N GLU A 365 8.83 -16.79 -25.56
CA GLU A 365 7.47 -16.31 -25.67
C GLU A 365 7.42 -15.46 -26.93
N GLU A 366 6.64 -15.93 -27.91
CA GLU A 366 6.15 -15.11 -29.00
C GLU A 366 5.34 -13.97 -28.36
N THR A 367 6.02 -12.93 -27.87
CA THR A 367 5.39 -11.62 -27.80
C THR A 367 4.96 -11.32 -29.24
N ASP A 368 3.69 -10.97 -29.45
CA ASP A 368 3.19 -10.58 -30.78
C ASP A 368 4.04 -9.43 -31.38
N GLU A 369 4.78 -8.73 -30.51
CA GLU A 369 5.70 -7.62 -30.75
C GLU A 369 7.16 -8.12 -30.74
N GLY A 370 7.97 -7.69 -31.72
CA GLY A 370 9.38 -8.11 -31.80
C GLY A 370 10.26 -7.39 -30.77
N LEU A 371 11.46 -7.93 -30.49
CA LEU A 371 12.45 -7.35 -29.53
C LEU A 371 12.65 -5.83 -29.70
N GLY A 372 12.60 -5.32 -30.94
CA GLY A 372 12.75 -3.89 -31.18
C GLY A 372 11.56 -3.03 -30.77
N GLU A 373 10.34 -3.56 -30.82
CA GLU A 373 9.15 -2.83 -30.34
C GLU A 373 9.15 -2.79 -28.80
N VAL A 374 9.45 -3.90 -28.15
CA VAL A 374 9.52 -4.00 -26.68
C VAL A 374 10.66 -3.12 -26.12
N ALA A 375 11.83 -3.15 -26.77
CA ALA A 375 12.95 -2.30 -26.36
C ALA A 375 12.70 -0.81 -26.64
N GLN A 376 11.97 -0.45 -27.71
CA GLN A 376 11.53 0.93 -27.92
C GLN A 376 10.56 1.38 -26.82
N ALA A 377 9.61 0.53 -26.41
CA ALA A 377 8.70 0.84 -25.30
C ALA A 377 9.45 1.10 -23.99
N TYR A 378 10.51 0.34 -23.70
CA TYR A 378 11.39 0.59 -22.54
C TYR A 378 12.13 1.93 -22.64
N VAL A 379 12.63 2.29 -23.83
CA VAL A 379 13.28 3.59 -24.08
C VAL A 379 12.28 4.73 -23.93
N ASP A 380 11.07 4.61 -24.48
CA ASP A 380 10.00 5.60 -24.36
C ASP A 380 9.62 5.82 -22.88
N ALA A 381 9.55 4.76 -22.09
CA ALA A 381 9.32 4.85 -20.63
C ALA A 381 10.47 5.58 -19.92
N CYS A 382 11.72 5.33 -20.32
CA CYS A 382 12.88 6.08 -19.81
C CYS A 382 12.80 7.57 -20.17
N GLU A 383 12.49 7.90 -21.43
CA GLU A 383 12.34 9.27 -21.92
C GLU A 383 11.24 10.01 -21.16
N ALA A 384 10.07 9.40 -21.02
CA ALA A 384 8.95 9.99 -20.30
C ALA A 384 9.30 10.28 -18.83
N LEU A 385 10.03 9.37 -18.16
CA LEU A 385 10.52 9.59 -16.80
C LEU A 385 11.56 10.72 -16.73
N HIS A 386 12.47 10.76 -17.70
CA HIS A 386 13.51 11.79 -17.81
C HIS A 386 12.89 13.20 -17.98
N GLU A 387 11.93 13.33 -18.90
CA GLU A 387 11.22 14.58 -19.19
C GLU A 387 10.37 15.04 -18.00
N CYS A 388 9.73 14.11 -17.29
CA CYS A 388 8.85 14.43 -16.16
C CYS A 388 9.59 15.13 -15.00
N VAL A 389 10.85 14.79 -14.78
CA VAL A 389 11.65 15.29 -13.64
C VAL A 389 12.79 16.22 -14.07
N ASP A 390 12.95 16.46 -15.38
CA ASP A 390 14.00 17.30 -15.99
C ASP A 390 15.40 16.95 -15.46
N THR A 391 15.79 15.68 -15.61
CA THR A 391 17.12 15.24 -15.17
C THR A 391 18.19 15.76 -16.13
N SER A 392 19.30 16.31 -15.63
CA SER A 392 20.34 16.94 -16.47
C SER A 392 21.20 15.97 -17.29
N SER A 393 21.02 14.65 -17.12
CA SER A 393 21.87 13.60 -17.68
C SER A 393 21.16 12.24 -17.61
N GLY A 394 21.65 11.25 -18.35
CA GLY A 394 21.21 9.86 -18.24
C GLY A 394 20.70 9.26 -19.55
N MET A 395 20.06 10.06 -20.39
CA MET A 395 19.55 9.59 -21.69
C MET A 395 20.65 9.21 -22.67
N ASP A 396 21.79 9.91 -22.69
CA ASP A 396 22.92 9.59 -23.58
C ASP A 396 23.36 8.11 -23.47
N ALA A 397 23.34 7.55 -22.26
CA ALA A 397 23.72 6.15 -22.02
C ALA A 397 22.65 5.17 -22.53
N ILE A 398 21.39 5.54 -22.40
CA ILE A 398 20.24 4.76 -22.87
C ILE A 398 20.20 4.77 -24.40
N GLU A 399 20.38 5.92 -25.04
CA GLU A 399 20.47 6.05 -26.50
C GLU A 399 21.64 5.24 -27.06
N ALA A 400 22.81 5.29 -26.40
CA ALA A 400 23.97 4.51 -26.81
C ALA A 400 23.72 2.99 -26.69
N ALA A 401 23.08 2.54 -25.61
CA ALA A 401 22.71 1.14 -25.43
C ALA A 401 21.63 0.72 -26.45
N TRP A 402 20.64 1.56 -26.71
CA TRP A 402 19.61 1.35 -27.71
C TRP A 402 20.19 1.17 -29.11
N HIS A 403 21.07 2.07 -29.56
CA HIS A 403 21.73 1.94 -30.85
C HIS A 403 22.63 0.69 -30.97
N SER A 404 23.12 0.16 -29.85
CA SER A 404 23.92 -1.06 -29.84
C SER A 404 23.10 -2.34 -30.09
N LEU A 405 21.79 -2.31 -29.85
CA LEU A 405 20.89 -3.46 -30.08
C LEU A 405 20.84 -3.90 -31.55
N SER A 406 21.29 -3.05 -32.49
CA SER A 406 21.47 -3.42 -33.91
C SER A 406 20.24 -4.10 -34.51
N LEU A 407 19.05 -3.57 -34.22
CA LEU A 407 17.77 -4.03 -34.76
C LEU A 407 17.51 -3.44 -36.15
#